data_AF-Q8RCN7-F1
#
_entry.id   AF-Q8RCN7-F1
#
_cell.length_a   1.000
_cell.length_b   1.000
_cell.length_c   1.000
_cell.angle_alpha   90.00
_cell.angle_beta   90.00
_cell.angle_gamma   90.00
#
_symmetry.space_group_name_H-M   'P 1'
#
loop_
_entity.id
_entity.type
_entity.pdbx_description
1 polymer ?
#
loop_
_entity_poly.entity_id
_entity_poly.type
_entity_poly.pdbx_seq_one_letter_code
_entity_poly.pdbx_strand_id
1 'polypeptide(L)'
;MLDRLKEEGKTIIVFTHDVDFAYSWADYIYVMKDGRIIREGVPEEVFINKIDNGKLKKPLILEVYEVLKEKGIIKGNKMPRNVEELERLIKERTVPNI
;
A
#
# COMPACT_ATOMS: atom_id res chain seq x y z
N MET A 1 17.48 -2.73 8.34
CA MET A 1 18.53 -1.74 7.98
C MET A 1 17.90 -0.40 7.61
N LEU A 2 16.96 -0.37 6.65
CA LEU A 2 16.27 0.86 6.26
C LEU A 2 15.48 1.49 7.41
N ASP A 3 14.80 0.69 8.23
CA ASP A 3 14.03 1.18 9.38
C ASP A 3 14.91 1.90 10.40
N ARG A 4 16.09 1.35 10.70
CA ARG A 4 17.07 2.00 11.57
C ARG A 4 17.52 3.35 11.03
N LEU A 5 17.80 3.45 9.72
CA LEU A 5 18.20 4.73 9.11
C LEU A 5 17.05 5.76 9.17
N LYS A 6 15.80 5.30 9.00
CA LYS A 6 14.61 6.14 9.16
C LYS A 6 14.46 6.61 10.62
N GLU A 7 14.67 5.73 11.59
CA GLU A 7 14.67 6.05 13.04
C GLU A 7 15.80 7.04 13.42
N GLU A 8 16.95 6.96 12.75
CA GLU A 8 18.04 7.94 12.88
C GLU A 8 17.75 9.29 12.17
N GLY A 9 16.54 9.48 11.65
CA GLY A 9 16.08 10.72 11.01
C GLY A 9 16.65 10.96 9.61
N LYS A 10 17.12 9.92 8.92
CA LYS A 10 17.65 10.05 7.56
C LYS A 10 16.52 10.06 6.53
N THR A 11 16.65 10.92 5.51
CA THR A 11 15.86 10.80 4.28
C THR A 11 16.42 9.68 3.42
N ILE A 12 15.57 8.75 2.99
CA ILE A 12 15.95 7.57 2.23
C ILE A 12 15.21 7.59 0.89
N ILE A 13 15.96 7.46 -0.20
CA ILE A 13 15.41 7.28 -1.54
C ILE A 13 15.71 5.84 -1.95
N VAL A 14 14.67 5.08 -2.29
CA VAL A 14 14.80 3.69 -2.74
C VAL A 14 14.27 3.57 -4.16
N PHE A 15 15.08 2.97 -5.03
CA PHE A 15 14.66 2.55 -6.37
C PHE A 15 14.35 1.05 -6.33
N THR A 16 13.12 0.69 -6.67
CA THR A 16 12.68 -0.72 -6.63
C THR A 16 11.65 -1.01 -7.72
N HIS A 17 11.60 -2.26 -8.15
CA HIS A 17 10.51 -2.82 -8.95
C HIS A 17 9.51 -3.61 -8.11
N ASP A 18 9.79 -3.78 -6.82
CA ASP A 18 8.91 -4.45 -5.86
C ASP A 18 7.83 -3.48 -5.38
N VAL A 19 6.63 -3.67 -5.91
CA VAL A 19 5.46 -2.85 -5.60
C VAL A 19 4.94 -3.10 -4.19
N ASP A 20 5.08 -4.30 -3.65
CA ASP A 20 4.63 -4.66 -2.31
C ASP A 20 5.53 -4.01 -1.26
N PHE A 21 6.85 -4.02 -1.49
CA PHE A 21 7.80 -3.28 -0.65
C PHE A 21 7.55 -1.77 -0.73
N ALA A 22 7.45 -1.21 -1.94
CA ALA A 22 7.20 0.23 -2.11
C ALA A 22 5.90 0.65 -1.43
N TYR A 23 4.82 -0.11 -1.66
CA TYR A 23 3.52 0.15 -1.06
C TYR A 23 3.52 -0.04 0.45
N SER A 24 4.24 -1.01 1.03
CA SER A 24 4.23 -1.20 2.48
C SER A 24 5.10 -0.18 3.22
N TRP A 25 6.29 0.13 2.71
CA TRP A 25 7.33 0.85 3.47
C TRP A 25 7.41 2.35 3.18
N ALA A 26 7.16 2.78 1.94
CA ALA A 26 7.44 4.16 1.53
C ALA A 26 6.43 5.16 2.10
N ASP A 27 6.92 6.34 2.49
CA ASP A 27 6.03 7.45 2.87
C ASP A 27 5.44 8.16 1.64
N TYR A 28 6.19 8.16 0.52
CA TYR A 28 5.81 8.78 -0.75
C TYR A 28 6.43 8.00 -1.91
N ILE A 29 5.72 7.88 -3.03
CA ILE A 29 6.15 7.09 -4.19
C ILE A 29 6.13 7.95 -5.44
N TYR A 30 7.17 7.79 -6.27
CA TYR A 30 7.21 8.25 -7.65
C TYR A 30 7.21 7.04 -8.57
N VAL A 31 6.31 7.02 -9.56
CA VAL A 31 6.27 6.01 -10.62
C VAL A 31 6.87 6.63 -11.87
N MET A 32 7.90 5.99 -12.41
CA MET A 32 8.59 6.46 -13.62
C MET A 32 8.35 5.52 -14.80
N LYS A 33 8.19 6.10 -16.00
CA LYS A 33 8.14 5.39 -17.28
C LYS A 33 8.76 6.26 -18.36
N ASP A 34 9.58 5.65 -19.22
CA ASP A 34 10.20 6.32 -20.39
C ASP A 34 10.92 7.63 -20.02
N GLY A 35 11.65 7.61 -18.89
CA GLY A 35 12.40 8.76 -18.38
C GLY A 35 11.56 9.88 -17.76
N ARG A 36 10.25 9.67 -17.57
CA ARG A 36 9.32 10.66 -17.01
C ARG A 36 8.62 10.12 -15.75
N ILE A 37 8.34 10.99 -14.79
CA ILE A 37 7.42 10.68 -13.69
C ILE A 37 6.01 10.67 -14.27
N ILE A 38 5.33 9.53 -14.15
CA ILE A 38 3.96 9.35 -14.64
C ILE A 38 2.92 9.38 -13.51
N ARG A 39 3.35 9.21 -12.26
CA ARG A 39 2.50 9.32 -11.06
C ARG A 39 3.36 9.60 -9.84
N GLU A 40 2.80 10.32 -8.89
CA GLU A 40 3.42 10.56 -7.59
C GLU A 40 2.33 10.73 -6.52
N GLY A 41 2.66 10.48 -5.26
CA GLY A 41 1.73 10.61 -4.15
C GLY A 41 2.06 9.72 -2.97
N VAL A 42 1.19 9.73 -1.95
CA VAL A 42 1.24 8.69 -0.92
C VAL A 42 0.84 7.34 -1.53
N PRO A 43 1.32 6.21 -1.02
CA PRO A 43 1.11 4.92 -1.69
C PRO A 43 -0.36 4.56 -1.95
N GLU A 44 -1.26 4.92 -1.05
CA GLU A 44 -2.70 4.75 -1.22
C GLU A 44 -3.19 5.49 -2.49
N GLU A 45 -2.77 6.73 -2.69
CA GLU A 45 -3.11 7.53 -3.87
C GLU A 45 -2.44 7.01 -5.15
N VAL A 46 -1.25 6.41 -5.03
CA VAL A 46 -0.51 5.86 -6.18
C VAL A 46 -1.12 4.54 -6.68
N PHE A 47 -1.72 3.74 -5.80
CA PHE A 47 -2.21 2.40 -6.13
C PHE A 47 -3.75 2.23 -6.10
N ILE A 48 -4.52 3.26 -5.71
CA ILE A 48 -6.01 3.22 -5.67
C ILE A 48 -6.66 2.94 -7.04
N ASN A 49 -6.08 3.48 -8.12
CA ASN A 49 -6.61 3.34 -9.47
C ASN A 49 -5.61 2.55 -10.33
N LYS A 50 -6.13 1.69 -11.22
CA LYS A 50 -5.32 1.03 -12.25
C LYS A 50 -4.51 2.08 -13.00
N ILE A 51 -3.21 1.86 -13.09
CA ILE A 51 -2.36 2.68 -13.95
C ILE A 51 -2.59 2.14 -15.36
N ASP A 52 -3.56 2.73 -16.07
CA ASP A 52 -3.98 2.32 -17.41
C ASP A 52 -2.85 2.32 -18.46
N ASN A 53 -1.68 2.86 -18.13
CA ASN A 53 -0.55 3.02 -19.03
C ASN A 53 0.74 2.27 -18.62
N GLY A 54 0.72 1.34 -17.65
CA GLY A 54 1.94 0.69 -17.17
C GLY A 54 1.76 -0.77 -16.72
N LYS A 55 2.81 -1.57 -16.90
CA LYS A 55 2.95 -2.94 -16.36
C LYS A 55 3.04 -2.98 -14.82
N LEU A 56 2.62 -1.92 -14.12
CA LEU A 56 2.72 -1.84 -12.69
C LEU A 56 1.64 -2.75 -12.09
N LYS A 57 2.08 -3.80 -11.41
CA LYS A 57 1.19 -4.69 -10.69
C LYS A 57 0.63 -3.97 -9.48
N LYS A 58 -0.59 -4.35 -9.10
CA LYS A 58 -1.15 -3.92 -7.83
C LYS A 58 -0.44 -4.67 -6.69
N PRO A 59 -0.17 -4.03 -5.56
CA PRO A 59 0.27 -4.72 -4.36
C PRO A 59 -0.75 -5.79 -3.96
N LEU A 60 -0.28 -6.99 -3.61
CA LEU A 60 -1.12 -8.14 -3.29
C LEU A 60 -2.06 -7.83 -2.12
N ILE A 61 -1.58 -7.08 -1.13
CA ILE A 61 -2.39 -6.71 0.04
C ILE A 61 -3.63 -5.89 -0.33
N LEU A 62 -3.54 -5.06 -1.38
CA LEU A 62 -4.66 -4.29 -1.89
C LEU A 62 -5.63 -5.16 -2.68
N GLU A 63 -5.14 -6.13 -3.46
CA GLU A 63 -5.99 -7.11 -4.14
C GLU A 63 -6.82 -7.91 -3.12
N VAL A 64 -6.18 -8.37 -2.04
CA VAL A 64 -6.87 -9.08 -0.96
C VAL A 64 -7.87 -8.16 -0.25
N TYR A 65 -7.49 -6.92 0.07
CA TYR A 65 -8.39 -5.94 0.69
C TYR A 65 -9.66 -5.71 -0.14
N GLU A 66 -9.52 -5.56 -1.47
CA GLU A 66 -10.67 -5.36 -2.36
C GLU A 66 -11.59 -6.56 -2.39
N VAL A 67 -11.06 -7.77 -2.54
CA VAL A 67 -11.86 -9.01 -2.52
C VAL A 67 -12.63 -9.14 -1.20
N LEU A 68 -12.00 -8.81 -0.06
CA LEU A 68 -12.65 -8.87 1.24
C LEU A 68 -13.70 -7.75 1.41
N LYS A 69 -13.44 -6.55 0.88
CA LYS A 69 -14.39 -5.42 0.90
C LYS A 69 -15.62 -5.71 0.05
N GLU A 70 -15.43 -6.23 -1.16
CA GLU A 70 -16.52 -6.64 -2.07
C GLU A 70 -17.41 -7.72 -1.46
N LYS A 71 -16.81 -8.65 -0.71
CA LYS A 71 -17.54 -9.69 0.05
C LYS A 71 -18.22 -9.17 1.32
N GLY A 72 -18.12 -7.87 1.62
CA GLY A 72 -18.66 -7.27 2.84
C GLY A 72 -17.94 -7.74 4.12
N ILE A 73 -16.75 -8.32 3.99
CA ILE A 73 -15.94 -8.80 5.12
C ILE A 73 -15.22 -7.66 5.81
N ILE A 74 -14.86 -6.60 5.08
CA ILE A 74 -14.24 -5.41 5.64
C ILE A 74 -15.18 -4.23 5.42
N LYS A 75 -15.49 -3.49 6.50
CA LYS A 75 -16.31 -2.28 6.45
C LYS A 75 -15.49 -0.98 6.45
N GLY A 76 -14.21 -1.07 6.79
CA GLY A 76 -13.31 0.08 6.86
C GLY A 76 -12.93 0.62 5.48
N ASN A 77 -12.82 1.95 5.37
CA ASN A 77 -12.32 2.63 4.17
C ASN A 77 -10.80 2.84 4.17
N LYS A 78 -10.13 2.54 5.28
CA LYS A 78 -8.67 2.62 5.35
C LYS A 78 -8.06 1.43 4.61
N MET A 79 -7.22 1.73 3.63
CA MET A 79 -6.45 0.71 2.91
C MET A 79 -5.32 0.20 3.80
N PRO A 80 -5.15 -1.12 3.96
CA PRO A 80 -4.09 -1.68 4.77
C PRO A 80 -2.76 -1.61 4.02
N ARG A 81 -1.69 -1.25 4.73
CA ARG A 81 -0.31 -1.20 4.23
C ARG A 81 0.44 -2.52 4.33
N ASN A 82 -0.01 -3.39 5.24
CA ASN A 82 0.62 -4.66 5.56
C ASN A 82 -0.42 -5.65 6.11
N VAL A 83 0.03 -6.87 6.42
CA VAL A 83 -0.82 -7.95 6.92
C VAL A 83 -1.40 -7.61 8.30
N GLU A 84 -0.65 -6.95 9.18
CA GLU A 84 -1.12 -6.59 10.52
C GLU A 84 -2.30 -5.60 10.47
N GLU A 85 -2.22 -4.60 9.60
CA GLU A 85 -3.32 -3.67 9.36
C GLU A 85 -4.53 -4.36 8.76
N LEU A 86 -4.32 -5.27 7.80
CA LEU A 86 -5.41 -6.06 7.23
C LEU A 86 -6.07 -6.95 8.28
N GLU A 87 -5.28 -7.58 9.14
CA GLU A 87 -5.77 -8.42 10.23
C GLU A 87 -6.63 -7.61 11.21
N ARG A 88 -6.21 -6.38 11.55
CA ARG A 88 -7.01 -5.46 12.39
C ARG A 88 -8.37 -5.15 11.77
N LEU A 89 -8.41 -4.85 10.47
CA LEU A 89 -9.66 -4.59 9.74
C LEU A 89 -10.63 -5.79 9.76
N ILE A 90 -10.08 -7.02 9.74
CA ILE A 90 -10.89 -8.24 9.86
C ILE A 90 -11.35 -8.44 11.31
N LYS A 91 -10.49 -8.20 12.30
CA LYS A 91 -10.79 -8.33 13.74
C LYS A 91 -11.82 -7.33 14.25
N GLU A 92 -11.89 -6.14 13.66
CA GLU A 92 -12.92 -5.14 13.97
C GLU A 92 -14.35 -5.65 13.67
N ARG A 93 -14.53 -6.78 12.97
CA ARG A 93 -15.81 -7.52 12.91
C ARG A 93 -16.04 -8.49 14.06
N THR A 94 -14.99 -9.00 14.69
CA THR A 94 -15.03 -10.13 15.61
C THR A 94 -15.21 -9.74 17.07
N VAL A 95 -15.33 -8.45 17.38
CA VAL A 95 -15.78 -7.99 18.70
C VAL A 95 -17.26 -7.60 18.59
N PRO A 96 -18.22 -8.53 18.75
CA PRO A 96 -19.53 -8.11 19.20
C PRO A 96 -19.33 -7.41 20.55
N ASN A 97 -19.87 -6.19 20.67
CA ASN A 97 -20.20 -5.60 21.96
C ASN A 97 -20.90 -6.68 22.80
N ILE A 98 -20.22 -7.19 23.81
CA ILE A 98 -20.80 -7.90 24.94
C ILE A 98 -20.17 -7.31 26.19
#